data_AF-A0AAU9XB18-F1
#
_entry.id   AF-A0AAU9XB18-F1
#
_cell.length_a   1.000
_cell.length_b   1.000
_cell.length_c   1.000
_cell.angle_alpha   90.00
_cell.angle_beta   90.00
_cell.angle_gamma   90.00
#
_symmetry.space_group_name_H-M   'P 1'
#
loop_
_entity.id
_entity.type
_entity.pdbx_description
1 polymer ?
#
loop_
_entity_poly.entity_id
_entity_poly.type
_entity_poly.pdbx_seq_one_letter_code
_entity_poly.pdbx_strand_id
1 'polypeptide(L)'
;LVNHAIEEKRVKNLDDCELLCYLSDSCVSLNFKKDPDNNQPGHICELNNATHLKYDSDLTTDANFYYRGSKSACDKSSHCQNNATCQSGFTLKGYRCLCPPGFEGESCGTGKSLSQHLK
;
A
#
# COMPACT_ATOMS: atom_id res chain seq x y z
N LEU A 1 -2.07 6.27 -10.13
CA LEU A 1 -1.00 5.27 -9.90
C LEU A 1 -1.53 3.91 -10.35
N VAL A 2 -0.90 3.27 -11.34
CA VAL A 2 -1.37 1.99 -11.91
C VAL A 2 -0.66 0.79 -11.28
N ASN A 3 -1.24 -0.41 -11.35
CA ASN A 3 -0.66 -1.70 -10.89
C ASN A 3 -0.36 -1.84 -9.39
N HIS A 4 -0.73 -0.86 -8.56
CA HIS A 4 -0.49 -0.87 -7.11
C HIS A 4 -1.79 -0.90 -6.27
N ALA A 5 -2.95 -0.95 -6.92
CA ALA A 5 -4.24 -1.01 -6.24
C ALA A 5 -4.38 -2.35 -5.51
N ILE A 6 -4.56 -2.29 -4.19
CA ILE A 6 -4.81 -3.45 -3.33
C ILE A 6 -6.28 -3.66 -3.05
N GLU A 7 -7.09 -2.59 -3.15
CA GLU A 7 -8.52 -2.66 -2.91
C GLU A 7 -9.24 -1.51 -3.62
N GLU A 8 -10.45 -1.78 -4.12
CA GLU A 8 -11.36 -0.78 -4.68
C GLU A 8 -12.62 -0.66 -3.81
N LYS A 9 -13.02 0.57 -3.50
CA LYS A 9 -14.16 0.88 -2.64
C LYS A 9 -15.03 1.97 -3.25
N ARG A 10 -16.35 1.83 -3.09
CA ARG A 10 -17.28 2.93 -3.35
C ARG A 10 -17.40 3.80 -2.10
N VAL A 11 -17.19 5.10 -2.25
CA VAL A 11 -17.17 6.09 -1.15
C VAL A 11 -18.01 7.31 -1.50
N LYS A 12 -18.38 8.12 -0.50
CA LYS A 12 -19.18 9.32 -0.73
C LYS A 12 -18.32 10.50 -1.20
N ASN A 13 -17.14 10.64 -0.62
CA ASN A 13 -16.23 11.76 -0.86
C ASN A 13 -14.77 11.32 -0.65
N LEU A 14 -13.84 12.25 -0.83
CA LEU A 14 -12.40 12.01 -0.68
C LEU A 14 -12.00 11.69 0.76
N ASP A 15 -12.63 12.33 1.76
CA ASP A 15 -12.30 12.09 3.17
C ASP A 15 -12.60 10.65 3.60
N ASP A 16 -13.71 10.08 3.12
CA ASP A 16 -14.04 8.67 3.32
C ASP A 16 -12.95 7.75 2.69
N CYS A 17 -12.44 8.11 1.50
CA CYS A 17 -11.36 7.37 0.83
C CYS A 17 -10.05 7.44 1.62
N GLU A 18 -9.68 8.63 2.11
CA GLU A 18 -8.51 8.86 2.93
C GLU A 18 -8.60 8.09 4.26
N LEU A 19 -9.77 8.09 4.90
CA LEU A 19 -10.01 7.32 6.11
C LEU A 19 -9.86 5.81 5.87
N LEU A 20 -10.41 5.28 4.78
CA LEU A 20 -10.24 3.87 4.43
C LEU A 20 -8.78 3.50 4.15
N CYS A 21 -8.02 4.40 3.52
CA CYS A 21 -6.59 4.21 3.35
C CYS A 21 -5.87 4.18 4.70
N TYR A 22 -6.17 5.11 5.61
CA TYR A 22 -5.58 5.15 6.95
C TYR A 22 -5.86 3.87 7.76
N LEU A 23 -7.05 3.27 7.59
CA LEU A 23 -7.42 2.03 8.26
C LEU A 23 -6.79 0.77 7.64
N SER A 24 -6.15 0.90 6.48
CA SER A 24 -5.44 -0.20 5.81
C SER A 24 -3.94 -0.08 6.05
N ASP A 25 -3.37 -0.99 6.84
CA ASP A 25 -1.93 -1.07 7.15
C ASP A 25 -1.01 -1.02 5.91
N SER A 26 -1.52 -1.47 4.76
CA SER A 26 -0.78 -1.51 3.50
C SER A 26 -0.99 -0.30 2.62
N CYS A 27 -2.00 0.54 2.88
CA CYS A 27 -2.30 1.66 2.00
C CYS A 27 -1.39 2.86 2.29
N VAL A 28 -0.75 3.39 1.24
CA VAL A 28 0.12 4.57 1.32
C VAL A 28 -0.21 5.62 0.26
N SER A 29 -1.10 5.31 -0.69
CA SER A 29 -1.69 6.29 -1.59
C SER A 29 -3.07 5.84 -2.06
N LEU A 30 -3.81 6.73 -2.72
CA LEU A 30 -5.12 6.44 -3.28
C LEU A 30 -5.27 7.07 -4.68
N ASN A 31 -6.06 6.43 -5.54
CA ASN A 31 -6.68 7.08 -6.69
C ASN A 31 -8.16 7.29 -6.39
N PHE A 32 -8.70 8.43 -6.75
CA PHE A 32 -10.09 8.81 -6.49
C PHE A 32 -10.73 9.31 -7.79
N LYS A 33 -11.84 8.71 -8.19
CA LYS A 33 -12.59 9.10 -9.40
C LYS A 33 -14.08 9.15 -9.13
N LYS A 34 -14.81 9.90 -9.95
CA LYS A 34 -16.27 9.82 -9.96
C LYS A 34 -16.69 8.42 -10.41
N ASP A 35 -17.67 7.83 -9.73
CA ASP A 35 -18.21 6.56 -10.17
C ASP A 35 -19.03 6.79 -11.47
N PRO A 36 -18.75 6.04 -12.55
CA PRO A 36 -19.46 6.18 -13.82
C PRO A 36 -20.92 5.69 -13.75
N ASP A 37 -21.31 4.95 -12.71
CA ASP A 37 -22.69 4.52 -12.52
C ASP A 37 -23.59 5.71 -12.12
N ASN A 38 -24.43 6.12 -13.08
CA ASN A 38 -25.36 7.23 -12.95
C ASN A 38 -26.55 6.94 -12.03
N ASN A 39 -26.76 5.69 -11.61
CA ASN A 39 -27.91 5.32 -10.78
C ASN A 39 -27.71 5.70 -9.31
N GLN A 40 -26.47 5.86 -8.85
CA GLN A 40 -26.18 6.30 -7.48
C GLN A 40 -24.98 7.25 -7.45
N PRO A 41 -25.14 8.49 -6.96
CA PRO A 41 -24.02 9.39 -6.77
C PRO A 41 -23.00 8.75 -5.81
N GLY A 42 -21.77 8.61 -6.27
CA GLY A 42 -20.68 8.03 -5.51
C GLY A 42 -19.35 8.22 -6.23
N HIS A 43 -18.29 7.83 -5.55
CA HIS A 43 -16.93 7.87 -6.06
C HIS A 43 -16.29 6.50 -5.89
N ILE A 44 -15.38 6.17 -6.81
CA ILE A 44 -14.54 5.00 -6.70
C ILE A 44 -13.21 5.44 -6.10
N CYS A 45 -12.81 4.74 -5.04
CA CYS A 45 -11.58 4.90 -4.30
C CYS A 45 -10.73 3.65 -4.49
N GLU A 46 -9.58 3.78 -5.12
CA GLU A 46 -8.59 2.71 -5.27
C GLU A 46 -7.50 2.94 -4.22
N LEU A 47 -7.40 2.05 -3.24
CA LEU A 47 -6.36 2.05 -2.21
C LEU A 47 -5.10 1.39 -2.77
N ASN A 48 -3.93 2.03 -2.63
CA ASN A 48 -2.68 1.56 -3.22
C ASN A 48 -1.60 1.29 -2.17
N ASN A 49 -0.81 0.23 -2.38
CA ASN A 49 0.32 -0.15 -1.52
C ASN A 49 1.65 0.53 -1.84
N ALA A 50 1.63 1.49 -2.77
CA ALA A 50 2.82 2.18 -3.24
C ALA A 50 2.56 3.67 -3.43
N THR A 51 3.63 4.44 -3.57
CA THR A 51 3.57 5.86 -3.94
C THR A 51 4.38 6.11 -5.21
N HIS A 52 4.07 7.20 -5.92
CA HIS A 52 4.87 7.64 -7.07
C HIS A 52 6.34 7.95 -6.71
N LEU A 53 6.67 8.26 -5.45
CA LEU A 53 8.07 8.54 -5.07
C LEU A 53 8.96 7.32 -5.22
N LYS A 54 8.40 6.12 -5.04
CA LYS A 54 9.09 4.85 -5.25
C LYS A 54 8.90 4.30 -6.66
N TYR A 55 7.74 4.57 -7.28
CA TYR A 55 7.35 4.04 -8.60
C TYR A 55 6.89 5.17 -9.53
N ASP A 56 7.82 6.06 -9.89
CA ASP A 56 7.51 7.29 -10.64
C ASP A 56 6.90 7.00 -12.02
N SER A 57 7.38 5.95 -12.69
CA SER A 57 6.86 5.51 -14.00
C SER A 57 5.41 5.03 -13.97
N ASP A 58 4.90 4.67 -12.79
CA ASP A 58 3.56 4.10 -12.63
C ASP A 58 2.53 5.19 -12.32
N LEU A 59 2.96 6.44 -12.14
CA LEU A 59 2.07 7.59 -12.06
C LEU A 59 1.71 8.06 -13.46
N THR A 60 0.53 7.66 -13.93
CA THR A 60 -0.05 8.12 -15.19
C THR A 60 -0.99 9.30 -14.99
N THR A 61 -1.16 10.11 -16.03
CA THR A 61 -2.13 11.21 -16.05
C THR A 61 -3.45 10.74 -16.66
N ASP A 62 -4.54 10.86 -15.92
CA ASP A 62 -5.92 10.67 -16.40
C ASP A 62 -6.79 11.77 -15.77
N ALA A 63 -7.53 12.50 -16.60
CA ALA A 63 -8.35 13.63 -16.16
C ALA A 63 -9.50 13.24 -15.22
N ASN A 64 -9.88 11.97 -15.20
CA ASN A 64 -10.95 11.46 -14.34
C ASN A 64 -10.48 11.10 -12.93
N PHE A 65 -9.17 11.03 -12.71
CA PHE A 65 -8.58 10.57 -11.47
C PHE A 65 -7.88 11.70 -10.73
N TYR A 66 -8.09 11.71 -9.42
CA TYR A 66 -7.31 12.45 -8.46
C TYR A 66 -6.43 11.48 -7.69
N TYR A 67 -5.11 11.68 -7.75
CA TYR A 67 -4.15 10.88 -7.00
C TYR A 67 -3.73 11.61 -5.71
N ARG A 68 -3.67 10.87 -4.60
CA ARG A 68 -3.13 11.38 -3.34
C ARG A 68 -2.20 10.36 -2.69
N GLY A 69 -0.95 10.75 -2.43
CA GLY A 69 0.03 9.94 -1.73
C GLY A 69 0.36 10.47 -0.34
N SER A 70 0.60 9.56 0.60
CA SER A 70 1.12 9.84 1.93
C SER A 70 2.63 9.65 1.96
N LYS A 71 3.32 10.38 2.85
CA LYS A 71 4.75 10.17 3.08
C LYS A 71 4.96 8.76 3.64
N SER A 72 5.67 7.91 2.91
CA SER A 72 5.94 6.54 3.34
C SER A 72 7.41 6.37 3.72
N ALA A 73 7.68 5.76 4.88
CA ALA A 73 9.04 5.36 5.25
C ALA A 73 9.58 4.28 4.28
N CYS A 74 8.68 3.58 3.58
CA CYS A 74 9.02 2.60 2.54
C CYS A 74 9.41 3.23 1.20
N ASP A 75 9.19 4.54 1.00
CA ASP A 75 9.70 5.26 -0.19
C ASP A 75 11.20 5.51 -0.07
N LYS A 76 11.70 5.61 1.17
CA LYS A 76 13.13 5.63 1.49
C LYS A 76 13.61 4.19 1.56
N SER A 77 14.92 3.96 1.42
CA SER A 77 15.56 2.64 1.39
C SER A 77 15.18 1.75 2.58
N SER A 78 14.03 1.09 2.53
CA SER A 78 13.60 0.10 3.51
C SER A 78 14.51 -1.11 3.37
N HIS A 79 15.05 -1.60 4.47
CA HIS A 79 15.96 -2.75 4.46
C HIS A 79 15.24 -4.11 4.37
N CYS A 80 14.01 -4.15 3.85
CA CYS A 80 13.29 -5.41 3.67
C CYS A 80 13.97 -6.25 2.58
N GLN A 81 14.31 -7.49 2.90
CA GLN A 81 15.02 -8.43 2.04
C GLN A 81 14.08 -9.54 1.54
N ASN A 82 14.56 -10.36 0.60
CA ASN A 82 13.87 -11.56 0.13
C ASN A 82 12.43 -11.31 -0.34
N ASN A 83 12.18 -10.20 -1.05
CA ASN A 83 10.86 -9.78 -1.54
C ASN A 83 9.81 -9.54 -0.43
N ALA A 84 10.25 -9.23 0.78
CA ALA A 84 9.35 -8.87 1.87
C ALA A 84 8.59 -7.56 1.59
N THR A 85 7.33 -7.51 2.02
CA THR A 85 6.47 -6.34 1.88
C THR A 85 6.83 -5.32 2.96
N CYS A 86 7.12 -4.08 2.57
CA CYS A 86 7.31 -2.98 3.51
C CYS A 86 5.97 -2.29 3.83
N GLN A 87 5.65 -2.13 5.11
CA GLN A 87 4.51 -1.34 5.57
C GLN A 87 4.98 -0.14 6.38
N SER A 88 4.51 1.05 6.02
CA SER A 88 4.88 2.32 6.67
C SER A 88 4.02 2.59 7.90
N GLY A 89 4.50 3.41 8.84
CA GLY A 89 3.79 3.81 10.06
C GLY A 89 4.00 2.89 11.26
N PHE A 90 4.85 1.86 11.15
CA PHE A 90 5.10 0.89 12.21
C PHE A 90 6.47 1.07 12.87
N THR A 91 6.59 0.68 14.14
CA THR A 91 7.83 0.72 14.93
C THR A 91 8.45 2.12 15.06
N LEU A 92 9.54 2.26 15.83
CA LEU A 92 10.26 3.52 15.95
C LEU A 92 11.01 3.93 14.67
N LYS A 93 11.23 2.98 13.74
CA LYS A 93 11.89 3.23 12.46
C LYS A 93 10.92 3.75 11.39
N GLY A 94 9.62 3.74 11.68
CA GLY A 94 8.56 4.22 10.79
C GLY A 94 8.12 3.20 9.72
N TYR A 95 8.66 1.98 9.72
CA TYR A 95 8.17 0.87 8.91
C TYR A 95 8.32 -0.49 9.61
N ARG A 96 7.68 -1.53 9.06
CA ARG A 96 7.95 -2.95 9.34
C ARG A 96 8.05 -3.75 8.04
N CYS A 97 8.79 -4.87 8.07
CA CYS A 97 8.82 -5.83 6.96
C CYS A 97 7.91 -7.02 7.27
N LEU A 98 7.02 -7.36 6.35
CA LEU A 98 6.26 -8.59 6.38
C LEU A 98 7.03 -9.67 5.63
N CYS A 99 7.54 -10.65 6.37
CA CYS A 99 8.39 -11.69 5.77
C CYS A 99 7.57 -12.69 4.98
N PRO A 100 8.01 -13.07 3.77
CA PRO A 100 7.39 -14.15 3.03
C PRO A 100 7.64 -15.49 3.74
N PRO A 101 6.87 -16.54 3.39
CA PRO A 101 7.08 -17.87 3.93
C PRO A 101 8.54 -18.32 3.80
N GLY A 102 9.07 -18.91 4.86
CA GLY A 102 10.47 -19.35 4.91
C GLY A 102 11.49 -18.27 5.30
N PHE A 103 11.08 -17.03 5.57
CA PHE A 103 11.98 -15.96 6.04
C PHE A 103 11.53 -15.34 7.36
N GLU A 104 12.48 -14.77 8.10
CA GLU A 104 12.28 -14.13 9.39
C GLU A 104 13.33 -13.05 9.72
N GLY A 105 13.16 -12.42 10.88
CA GLY A 105 13.95 -11.29 11.33
C GLY A 105 13.33 -9.95 10.93
N GLU A 106 13.85 -8.86 11.50
CA GLU A 106 13.32 -7.50 11.28
C GLU A 106 13.36 -7.07 9.81
N SER A 107 14.41 -7.47 9.08
CA SER A 107 14.61 -7.21 7.66
C SER A 107 14.20 -8.39 6.77
N CYS A 108 13.70 -9.49 7.33
CA CYS A 108 13.41 -10.74 6.60
C CYS A 108 14.63 -11.34 5.89
N GLY A 109 15.84 -11.10 6.40
CA GLY A 109 17.10 -11.59 5.82
C GLY A 109 17.46 -13.04 6.18
N THR A 110 16.84 -13.61 7.20
CA THR A 110 17.17 -14.95 7.72
C THR A 110 16.19 -15.98 7.22
N GLY A 111 16.67 -17.13 6.73
CA GLY A 111 15.81 -18.26 6.38
C GLY A 111 15.35 -19.04 7.62
N LYS A 112 14.06 -19.36 7.69
CA LYS A 112 13.50 -20.24 8.73
C LYS A 112 14.01 -21.66 8.51
N SER A 113 14.75 -22.19 9.47
CA SER A 113 15.16 -23.60 9.45
C SER A 113 13.93 -24.49 9.72
N LEU A 114 13.61 -25.39 8.78
CA LEU A 114 12.52 -26.36 8.90
C LEU A 114 12.65 -27.31 10.10
N SER A 115 13.82 -27.31 10.77
CA SER A 115 14.12 -28.08 11.98
C SER A 115 13.28 -27.71 13.21
N GLN A 116 12.58 -26.55 13.21
CA GLN A 116 11.86 -26.04 14.39
C GLN A 116 10.34 -26.26 14.36
N HIS A 117 9.79 -26.91 13.33
CA HIS A 117 8.35 -27.22 13.22
C HIS A 117 8.03 -28.73 13.26
N LEU A 118 9.03 -29.57 13.54
CA LEU A 118 8.85 -30.99 13.87
C LEU A 118 9.12 -31.20 15.36
N LYS A 119 8.17 -30.81 16.20
CA LYS A 119 7.98 -31.35 17.55
C LYS A 119 6.49 -31.53 17.80
#